data_AF-A0A926SNQ8-F1
#
_entry.id   AF-A0A926SNQ8-F1
#
_cell.length_a   1.000
_cell.length_b   1.000
_cell.length_c   1.000
_cell.angle_alpha   90.00
_cell.angle_beta   90.00
_cell.angle_gamma   90.00
#
_symmetry.space_group_name_H-M   'P 1'
#
loop_
_entity.id
_entity.type
_entity.pdbx_description
1 polymer ?
#
loop_
_entity_poly.entity_id
_entity_poly.type
_entity_poly.pdbx_seq_one_letter_code
_entity_poly.pdbx_strand_id
1 'polypeptide(L)' 'MPAALQICLSAEEDRPLRELSYADGVPERVKQRASALRLNAAGWRTNQIAQHLD' A
#
# COMPACT_ATOMS: atom_id res chain seq x y z
N MET A 1 -1.56 -15.41 19.02
CA MET A 1 -1.29 -14.27 18.11
C MET A 1 -2.43 -14.22 17.11
N PRO A 2 -3.18 -13.10 16.99
CA PRO A 2 -4.22 -12.98 15.98
C PRO A 2 -3.61 -13.09 14.58
N ALA A 3 -4.39 -13.58 13.61
CA ALA A 3 -3.95 -13.67 12.22
C ALA A 3 -3.61 -12.27 11.69
N ALA A 4 -2.59 -12.19 10.83
CA ALA A 4 -2.23 -10.94 10.18
C ALA A 4 -3.41 -10.44 9.33
N LEU A 5 -3.80 -9.18 9.53
CA LEU A 5 -4.79 -8.52 8.68
C LEU A 5 -4.21 -8.41 7.27
N GLN A 6 -4.90 -9.02 6.31
CA GLN A 6 -4.62 -8.90 4.90
C GLN A 6 -5.72 -8.06 4.26
N ILE A 7 -5.30 -7.05 3.52
CA ILE A 7 -6.19 -6.19 2.76
C ILE A 7 -6.52 -6.91 1.46
N CYS A 8 -7.78 -6.91 1.07
CA CYS A 8 -8.21 -7.32 -0.25
C CYS A 8 -8.63 -6.07 -1.01
N LEU A 9 -8.01 -5.81 -2.17
CA LEU A 9 -8.38 -4.72 -3.06
C LEU A 9 -8.96 -5.32 -4.34
N SER A 10 -10.11 -4.81 -4.77
CA SER A 10 -10.57 -5.01 -6.15
C SER A 10 -9.72 -4.18 -7.13
N ALA A 11 -9.81 -4.50 -8.42
CA ALA A 11 -9.10 -3.73 -9.45
C ALA A 11 -9.52 -2.25 -9.48
N GLU A 12 -10.80 -1.97 -9.21
CA GLU A 12 -11.35 -0.61 -9.12
C GLU A 12 -10.81 0.16 -7.91
N GLU A 13 -10.50 -0.52 -6.81
CA GLU A 13 -9.90 0.09 -5.61
C GLU A 13 -8.38 0.24 -5.73
N ASP A 14 -7.68 -0.68 -6.41
CA ASP A 14 -6.22 -0.58 -6.62
C ASP A 14 -5.87 0.59 -7.55
N ARG A 15 -6.71 0.86 -8.56
CA ARG A 15 -6.48 1.90 -9.55
C ARG A 15 -6.24 3.30 -8.94
N PRO A 16 -7.12 3.87 -8.09
CA PRO A 16 -6.89 5.17 -7.48
C PRO A 16 -5.70 5.15 -6.52
N LEU A 17 -5.45 4.04 -5.81
CA LEU A 17 -4.26 3.90 -4.95
C LEU A 17 -2.97 3.93 -5.77
N ARG A 18 -2.97 3.33 -6.95
CA ARG A 18 -1.86 3.40 -7.90
C ARG A 18 -1.61 4.81 -8.35
N GLU A 19 -2.64 5.51 -8.81
CA GLU A 19 -2.52 6.90 -9.24
C GLU A 19 -2.01 7.78 -8.11
N LEU A 20 -2.52 7.59 -6.88
CA LEU A 20 -2.10 8.34 -5.70
C LEU A 20 -0.63 8.10 -5.33
N SER A 21 -0.09 6.89 -5.55
CA SER A 21 1.31 6.58 -5.27
C SER A 21 2.32 7.33 -6.17
N TYR A 22 1.87 7.86 -7.32
CA TYR A 22 2.72 8.62 -8.26
C TYR A 22 2.28 10.08 -8.47
N ALA A 23 1.17 10.50 -7.87
CA ALA A 23 0.60 11.82 -8.10
C ALA A 23 1.51 12.98 -7.65
N ASP A 24 1.62 14.02 -8.47
CA ASP A 24 2.32 15.25 -8.11
C ASP A 24 1.53 16.09 -7.10
N GLY A 25 2.22 16.85 -6.26
CA GLY A 25 1.60 17.70 -5.22
C GLY A 25 1.03 16.94 -4.02
N VAL A 26 1.13 15.61 -4.00
CA VAL A 26 0.74 14.77 -2.86
C VAL A 26 1.92 14.60 -1.90
N PRO A 27 1.74 14.76 -0.57
CA PRO A 27 2.82 14.52 0.39
C PRO A 27 3.34 13.08 0.33
N GLU A 28 4.67 12.92 0.44
CA GLU A 28 5.33 11.61 0.33
C GLU A 28 4.75 10.56 1.28
N ARG A 29 4.43 10.96 2.52
CA ARG A 29 3.78 10.09 3.51
C ARG A 29 2.44 9.50 3.03
N VAL A 30 1.69 10.24 2.21
CA VAL A 30 0.42 9.77 1.64
C VAL A 30 0.69 8.78 0.50
N LYS A 31 1.70 9.05 -0.33
CA LYS A 31 2.14 8.12 -1.39
C LYS A 31 2.62 6.80 -0.81
N GLN A 32 3.48 6.84 0.20
CA GLN A 32 3.97 5.66 0.91
C GLN A 32 2.84 4.84 1.53
N ARG A 33 1.81 5.50 2.09
CA ARG A 33 0.62 4.81 2.62
C ARG A 33 -0.16 4.12 1.51
N ALA A 34 -0.37 4.76 0.36
CA ALA A 34 -1.02 4.12 -0.77
C ALA A 34 -0.23 2.90 -1.25
N SER A 35 1.10 3.04 -1.39
CA SER A 35 2.00 1.94 -1.74
C SER A 35 1.94 0.78 -0.72
N ALA A 36 1.94 1.08 0.59
CA ALA A 36 1.84 0.08 1.64
C ALA A 36 0.54 -0.74 1.56
N LEU A 37 -0.60 -0.08 1.31
CA LEU A 37 -1.90 -0.76 1.17
C LEU A 37 -1.90 -1.72 -0.03
N ARG A 38 -1.35 -1.27 -1.16
CA ARG A 38 -1.25 -2.07 -2.39
C ARG A 38 -0.30 -3.25 -2.23
N LEU A 39 0.85 -3.06 -1.57
CA LEU A 39 1.79 -4.14 -1.28
C LEU A 39 1.18 -5.18 -0.34
N ASN A 40 0.44 -4.74 0.69
CA ASN A 40 -0.25 -5.67 1.57
C ASN A 40 -1.32 -6.49 0.83
N ALA A 41 -2.08 -5.85 -0.08
CA ALA A 41 -3.04 -6.56 -0.93
C ALA A 41 -2.36 -7.54 -1.91
N ALA A 42 -1.15 -7.24 -2.35
CA ALA A 42 -0.30 -8.15 -3.12
C ALA A 42 0.32 -9.29 -2.27
N GLY A 43 -0.02 -9.38 -0.98
CA GLY A 43 0.42 -10.46 -0.08
C GLY A 43 1.71 -10.16 0.68
N TRP A 44 2.24 -8.94 0.61
CA TRP A 44 3.43 -8.57 1.38
C TRP A 44 3.11 -8.44 2.86
N ARG A 45 4.02 -8.95 3.69
CA ARG A 45 3.94 -8.82 5.14
C ARG A 45 4.44 -7.45 5.59
N THR A 46 3.97 -6.97 6.74
CA THR A 46 4.31 -5.65 7.29
C THR A 46 5.82 -5.40 7.40
N ASN A 47 6.61 -6.42 7.74
CA ASN A 47 8.07 -6.31 7.80
C ASN A 47 8.72 -6.12 6.41
N GLN A 48 8.21 -6.77 5.37
CA GLN A 48 8.70 -6.59 4.00
C GLN A 48 8.34 -5.20 3.49
N ILE A 49 7.13 -4.73 3.80
CA ILE A 49 6.66 -3.38 3.43
C ILE A 49 7.51 -2.31 4.13
N ALA A 50 7.78 -2.46 5.43
CA ALA A 50 8.62 -1.53 6.18
C ALA A 50 10.02 -1.42 5.55
N GLN A 51 10.68 -2.55 5.26
CA GLN A 51 11.99 -2.56 4.62
C GLN A 51 11.99 -1.96 3.21
N HIS A 52 10.86 -1.99 2.50
CA HIS A 52 10.74 -1.43 1.15
C HIS A 52 10.49 0.08 1.15
N LEU A 53 9.93 0.62 2.23
CA LEU A 53 9.53 2.03 2.34
C LEU A 53 10.43 2.86 3.27
N ASP A 54 11.45 2.24 3.87
CA ASP A 54 12.49 2.89 4.69
C ASP A 54 13.39 3.84 3.88
#